data_AF-A0A553L4K1-F1
#
_entry.id   AF-A0A553L4K1-F1
#
_cell.length_a   1.000
_cell.length_b   1.000
_cell.length_c   1.000
_cell.angle_alpha   90.00
_cell.angle_beta   90.00
_cell.angle_gamma   90.00
#
_symmetry.space_group_name_H-M   'P 1'
#
loop_
_entity.id
_entity.type
_entity.pdbx_description
1 polymer ?
#
loop_
_entity_poly.entity_id
_entity_poly.type
_entity_poly.pdbx_seq_one_letter_code
_entity_poly.pdbx_strand_id
1 'polypeptide(L)'
;MRRWAIVVVIACVLVTTGCDTESTKTDSMLYREAAIRDAQKPLKKAFKILDQKIRSNPKDNLDVLLIAQNAMVESRQIYKKNNIVNFEDDKLTELENYFESLQPELVEFASDLLINVVNRTELLRTQIEEAKTQPYSARGNDTSQLVDFLGQKYNEDVKSCCLQKLSQIDQLLQREAAQYRELLILIRSINSELGNVIKEKGYANKLKRRILAIT
;
A
#
# COMPACT_ATOMS: atom_id res chain seq x y z
N MET A 1 54.24 -10.50 -69.92
CA MET A 1 55.47 -10.67 -69.11
C MET A 1 55.95 -9.29 -68.66
N ARG A 2 56.34 -9.22 -67.38
CA ARG A 2 56.68 -8.05 -66.56
C ARG A 2 57.69 -7.07 -67.18
N ARG A 3 57.56 -5.80 -66.74
CA ARG A 3 58.56 -4.89 -66.12
C ARG A 3 58.20 -3.44 -66.55
N TRP A 4 58.16 -2.37 -65.76
CA TRP A 4 58.88 -1.95 -64.55
C TRP A 4 58.02 -0.98 -63.71
N ALA A 5 58.29 -0.94 -62.41
CA ALA A 5 57.77 0.03 -61.44
C ALA A 5 58.83 1.10 -61.15
N ILE A 6 58.43 2.38 -61.08
CA ILE A 6 59.14 3.56 -60.53
C ILE A 6 58.04 4.63 -60.29
N VAL A 7 57.89 5.43 -59.22
CA VAL A 7 58.35 5.54 -57.82
C VAL A 7 57.63 6.80 -57.28
N VAL A 8 57.03 6.72 -56.08
CA VAL A 8 56.96 7.74 -55.00
C VAL A 8 56.13 9.03 -55.34
N VAL A 9 55.22 9.56 -54.49
CA VAL A 9 55.50 10.50 -53.38
C VAL A 9 54.17 11.12 -52.88
N ILE A 10 53.97 11.16 -51.54
CA ILE A 10 53.16 12.11 -50.70
C ILE A 10 51.62 12.03 -50.82
N ALA A 11 50.93 11.40 -49.86
CA ALA A 11 50.51 11.97 -48.57
C ALA A 11 49.50 13.12 -48.69
N CYS A 12 48.23 12.81 -48.43
CA CYS A 12 47.31 13.73 -47.77
C CYS A 12 46.46 12.92 -46.80
N VAL A 13 47.01 12.77 -45.60
CA VAL A 13 46.25 12.59 -44.37
C VAL A 13 45.34 13.82 -44.27
N LEU A 14 44.09 13.68 -44.73
CA LEU A 14 43.01 14.57 -44.30
C LEU A 14 42.22 13.82 -43.26
N VAL A 15 42.73 13.99 -42.04
CA VAL A 15 41.92 14.03 -40.82
C VAL A 15 40.74 14.96 -41.09
N THR A 16 39.61 14.40 -41.51
CA THR A 16 38.31 14.99 -41.14
C THR A 16 37.94 14.34 -39.82
N THR A 17 38.54 14.85 -38.75
CA THR A 17 37.85 15.06 -37.48
C THR A 17 36.60 15.87 -37.79
N GLY A 18 35.54 15.18 -38.23
CA GLY A 18 34.20 15.66 -37.92
C GLY A 18 34.10 15.55 -36.41
N CYS A 19 34.33 16.66 -35.71
CA CYS A 19 33.95 16.80 -34.32
C CYS A 19 32.52 16.29 -34.20
N ASP A 20 32.32 15.19 -33.48
CA ASP A 20 31.05 14.94 -32.82
C ASP A 20 30.87 16.08 -31.82
N THR A 21 30.39 17.23 -32.29
CA THR A 21 29.79 18.22 -31.40
C THR A 21 28.55 17.54 -30.86
N GLU A 22 28.69 16.95 -29.67
CA GLU A 22 27.59 16.51 -28.83
C GLU A 22 26.51 17.59 -28.92
N SER A 23 25.36 17.26 -29.51
CA SER A 23 24.34 18.27 -29.81
C SER A 23 23.98 18.98 -28.53
N THR A 24 24.22 20.30 -28.45
CA THR A 24 23.97 21.08 -27.24
C THR A 24 22.49 20.93 -26.88
N LYS A 25 22.20 20.27 -25.75
CA LYS A 25 20.83 20.05 -25.30
C LYS A 25 20.12 21.38 -25.14
N THR A 26 18.89 21.48 -25.64
CA THR A 26 18.06 22.66 -25.39
C THR A 26 17.64 22.73 -23.92
N ASP A 27 17.27 23.92 -23.45
CA ASP A 27 16.74 24.09 -22.09
C ASP A 27 15.53 23.19 -21.81
N SER A 28 14.69 22.94 -22.84
CA SER A 28 13.57 22.02 -22.75
C SER A 28 13.99 20.56 -22.56
N MET A 29 15.09 20.13 -23.20
CA MET A 29 15.67 18.80 -22.99
C MET A 29 16.28 18.68 -21.59
N LEU A 30 17.00 19.71 -21.14
CA LEU A 30 17.57 19.76 -19.79
C LEU A 30 16.50 19.72 -18.70
N TYR A 31 15.41 20.48 -18.88
CA TYR A 31 14.26 20.47 -17.99
C TYR A 31 13.58 19.10 -17.97
N ARG A 32 13.35 18.49 -19.13
CA ARG A 32 12.77 17.14 -19.24
C ARG A 32 13.62 16.09 -18.51
N GLU A 33 14.93 16.11 -18.71
CA GLU A 33 15.85 15.20 -18.03
C GLU A 33 15.87 15.42 -16.52
N ALA A 34 15.82 16.68 -16.06
CA ALA A 34 15.73 16.99 -14.64
C ALA A 34 14.44 16.43 -14.03
N ALA A 35 13.29 16.62 -14.68
CA ALA A 35 12.02 16.08 -14.22
C ALA A 35 12.02 14.54 -14.15
N ILE A 36 12.60 13.86 -15.15
CA ILE A 36 12.77 12.40 -15.14
C ILE A 36 13.67 11.98 -13.98
N ARG A 37 14.82 12.65 -13.77
CA ARG A 37 15.72 12.36 -12.64
C ARG A 37 15.04 12.58 -11.28
N ASP A 38 14.20 13.60 -11.17
CA ASP A 38 13.45 13.89 -9.95
C ASP A 38 12.40 12.83 -9.67
N ALA A 39 11.65 12.37 -10.67
CA ALA A 39 10.69 11.28 -10.54
C ALA A 39 11.36 9.94 -10.16
N GLN A 40 12.63 9.74 -10.56
CA GLN A 40 13.40 8.55 -10.19
C GLN A 40 13.84 8.53 -8.71
N LYS A 41 13.91 9.68 -8.02
CA LYS A 41 14.29 9.73 -6.60
C LYS A 41 13.33 8.95 -5.70
N PRO A 42 12.00 9.19 -5.72
CA PRO A 42 11.08 8.42 -4.90
C PRO A 42 11.00 6.95 -5.35
N LEU A 43 11.11 6.62 -6.64
CA LEU A 43 11.17 5.23 -7.10
C LEU A 43 12.34 4.48 -6.49
N LYS A 44 13.55 5.05 -6.53
CA LYS A 44 14.73 4.46 -5.88
C LYS A 44 14.51 4.23 -4.39
N LYS A 45 13.81 5.13 -3.69
CA LYS A 45 13.45 4.95 -2.28
C LYS A 45 12.49 3.78 -2.09
N ALA A 46 11.46 3.67 -2.93
CA ALA A 46 10.49 2.56 -2.88
C ALA A 46 11.18 1.21 -3.08
N PHE A 47 12.02 1.07 -4.10
CA PHE A 47 12.76 -0.17 -4.35
C PHE A 47 13.78 -0.52 -3.26
N LYS A 48 14.35 0.49 -2.59
CA LYS A 48 15.26 0.26 -1.46
C LYS A 48 14.55 -0.34 -0.25
N ILE A 49 13.29 0.03 -0.02
CA ILE A 49 12.52 -0.46 1.14
C ILE A 49 11.69 -1.71 0.81
N LEU A 50 11.33 -1.92 -0.46
CA LEU A 50 10.65 -3.14 -0.93
C LEU A 50 11.65 -4.24 -1.30
N ASP A 51 12.42 -4.69 -0.31
CA ASP A 51 13.29 -5.84 -0.47
C ASP A 51 12.51 -7.17 -0.61
N GLN A 52 13.23 -8.26 -0.87
CA GLN A 52 12.62 -9.59 -1.03
C GLN A 52 11.87 -10.05 0.22
N LYS A 53 12.34 -9.70 1.42
CA LYS A 53 11.71 -10.09 2.69
C LYS A 53 10.34 -9.42 2.81
N ILE A 54 10.26 -8.12 2.53
CA ILE A 54 8.99 -7.38 2.55
C ILE A 54 8.03 -7.93 1.50
N ARG A 55 8.51 -8.18 0.28
CA ARG A 55 7.69 -8.73 -0.82
C ARG A 55 7.18 -10.15 -0.53
N SER A 56 7.96 -10.96 0.20
CA SER A 56 7.56 -12.32 0.59
C SER A 56 6.57 -12.36 1.75
N ASN A 57 6.41 -11.26 2.50
CA ASN A 57 5.48 -11.18 3.62
C ASN A 57 4.79 -9.80 3.69
N PRO A 58 3.92 -9.48 2.72
CA PRO A 58 3.32 -8.15 2.64
C PRO A 58 2.35 -7.85 3.78
N LYS A 59 1.58 -8.85 4.27
CA LYS A 59 0.58 -8.71 5.35
C LYS A 59 1.19 -8.22 6.69
N ASP A 60 2.47 -8.49 6.91
CA ASP A 60 3.18 -8.06 8.12
C ASP A 60 3.94 -6.75 7.96
N ASN A 61 3.99 -6.19 6.75
CA ASN A 61 4.80 -5.00 6.42
C ASN A 61 3.95 -3.92 5.73
N LEU A 62 2.67 -3.79 6.11
CA LEU A 62 1.71 -2.85 5.52
C LEU A 62 2.18 -1.38 5.59
N ASP A 63 2.92 -1.01 6.64
CA ASP A 63 3.52 0.32 6.79
C ASP A 63 4.59 0.59 5.73
N VAL A 64 5.48 -0.37 5.47
CA VAL A 64 6.51 -0.26 4.44
C VAL A 64 5.88 -0.21 3.06
N LEU A 65 4.85 -1.03 2.82
CA LEU A 65 4.06 -1.01 1.58
C LEU A 65 3.41 0.35 1.35
N LEU A 66 2.85 0.97 2.39
CA LEU A 66 2.25 2.30 2.29
C LEU A 66 3.29 3.36 1.91
N ILE A 67 4.48 3.32 2.52
CA ILE A 67 5.58 4.24 2.18
C ILE A 67 5.99 4.07 0.72
N ALA A 68 6.10 2.83 0.24
CA ALA A 68 6.48 2.54 -1.14
C ALA A 68 5.38 2.96 -2.15
N GLN A 69 4.10 2.74 -1.82
CA GLN A 69 2.99 3.19 -2.64
C GLN A 69 2.96 4.72 -2.75
N ASN A 70 3.17 5.43 -1.64
CA ASN A 70 3.23 6.88 -1.63
C ASN A 70 4.39 7.41 -2.50
N ALA A 71 5.55 6.77 -2.47
CA ALA A 71 6.68 7.13 -3.32
C ALA A 71 6.39 6.86 -4.82
N MET A 72 5.70 5.77 -5.14
CA MET A 72 5.23 5.51 -6.51
C MET A 72 4.24 6.60 -6.97
N VAL A 73 3.26 6.97 -6.13
CA VAL A 73 2.31 8.05 -6.43
C VAL A 73 3.02 9.40 -6.60
N GLU A 74 4.01 9.71 -5.76
CA GLU A 74 4.84 10.91 -5.86
C GLU A 74 5.57 10.97 -7.22
N SER A 75 6.18 9.86 -7.65
CA SER A 75 6.83 9.77 -8.96
C SER A 75 5.85 10.07 -10.10
N ARG A 76 4.67 9.43 -10.08
CA ARG A 76 3.60 9.65 -11.06
C ARG A 76 3.16 11.13 -11.10
N GLN A 77 3.05 11.76 -9.94
CA GLN A 77 2.68 13.17 -9.82
C GLN A 77 3.75 14.10 -10.42
N ILE A 78 5.04 13.78 -10.24
CA ILE A 78 6.13 14.54 -10.87
C ILE A 78 6.03 14.46 -12.39
N TYR A 79 5.82 13.27 -12.96
CA TYR A 79 5.61 13.13 -14.42
C TYR A 79 4.43 13.96 -14.91
N LYS A 80 3.29 13.87 -14.21
CA LYS A 80 2.07 14.61 -14.55
C LYS A 80 2.28 16.12 -14.47
N LYS A 81 2.88 16.63 -13.39
CA LYS A 81 3.10 18.06 -13.17
C LYS A 81 4.04 18.69 -14.20
N ASN A 82 5.03 17.93 -14.67
CA ASN A 82 6.00 18.40 -15.65
C ASN A 82 5.60 18.08 -17.11
N ASN A 83 4.35 17.64 -17.36
CA ASN A 83 3.83 17.26 -18.68
C ASN A 83 4.73 16.26 -19.43
N ILE A 84 5.35 15.34 -18.70
CA ILE A 84 6.16 14.28 -19.30
C ILE A 84 5.22 13.21 -19.85
N VAL A 85 4.82 13.41 -21.11
CA VAL A 85 3.99 12.48 -21.88
C VAL A 85 4.86 11.54 -22.72
N ASN A 86 4.34 10.36 -23.02
CA ASN A 86 4.97 9.32 -23.84
C ASN A 86 6.36 8.88 -23.32
N PHE A 87 6.57 8.94 -22.00
CA PHE A 87 7.73 8.35 -21.35
C PHE A 87 7.25 7.16 -20.53
N GLU A 88 7.74 5.98 -20.89
CA GLU A 88 7.53 4.75 -20.14
C GLU A 88 8.70 4.58 -19.18
N ASP A 89 8.39 4.43 -17.90
CA ASP A 89 9.37 4.21 -16.84
C ASP A 89 9.16 2.80 -16.30
N ASP A 90 10.01 1.87 -16.72
CA ASP A 90 9.93 0.45 -16.35
C ASP A 90 9.81 0.24 -14.84
N LYS A 91 10.48 1.08 -14.03
CA LYS A 91 10.46 0.99 -12.57
C LYS A 91 9.13 1.45 -11.98
N LEU A 92 8.53 2.48 -12.56
CA LEU A 92 7.20 2.92 -12.16
C LEU A 92 6.17 1.86 -12.51
N THR A 93 6.22 1.32 -13.73
CA THR A 93 5.34 0.24 -14.19
C THR A 93 5.51 -1.02 -13.34
N GLU A 94 6.74 -1.41 -12.98
CA GLU A 94 6.99 -2.55 -12.09
C GLU A 94 6.34 -2.35 -10.71
N LEU A 95 6.42 -1.16 -10.11
CA LEU A 95 5.75 -0.87 -8.84
C LEU A 95 4.23 -0.85 -8.98
N GLU A 96 3.71 -0.27 -10.07
CA GLU A 96 2.28 -0.25 -10.34
C GLU A 96 1.72 -1.67 -10.43
N ASN A 97 2.38 -2.53 -11.22
CA ASN A 97 2.02 -3.95 -11.37
C ASN A 97 2.16 -4.73 -10.05
N TYR A 98 3.20 -4.44 -9.26
CA TYR A 98 3.37 -5.07 -7.95
C TYR A 98 2.19 -4.77 -7.03
N PHE A 99 1.81 -3.48 -6.89
CA PHE A 99 0.67 -3.11 -6.05
C PHE A 99 -0.66 -3.61 -6.57
N GLU A 100 -0.83 -3.72 -7.89
CA GLU A 100 -2.01 -4.34 -8.50
C GLU A 100 -2.11 -5.83 -8.16
N SER A 101 -1.00 -6.56 -8.31
CA SER A 101 -0.94 -8.00 -7.99
C SER A 101 -1.18 -8.30 -6.51
N LEU A 102 -0.93 -7.34 -5.63
CA LEU A 102 -1.08 -7.48 -4.17
C LEU A 102 -2.53 -7.31 -3.70
N GLN A 103 -3.42 -6.72 -4.52
CA GLN A 103 -4.77 -6.35 -4.07
C GLN A 103 -5.61 -7.54 -3.60
N PRO A 104 -5.66 -8.70 -4.30
CA PRO A 104 -6.45 -9.83 -3.85
C PRO A 104 -6.05 -10.32 -2.45
N GLU A 105 -4.74 -10.33 -2.17
CA GLU A 105 -4.20 -10.73 -0.87
C GLU A 105 -4.57 -9.72 0.24
N LEU A 106 -4.58 -8.43 -0.07
CA LEU A 106 -5.01 -7.38 0.88
C LEU A 106 -6.51 -7.44 1.17
N VAL A 107 -7.33 -7.77 0.17
CA VAL A 107 -8.79 -7.95 0.31
C VAL A 107 -9.10 -9.12 1.23
N GLU A 108 -8.49 -10.28 0.97
CA GLU A 108 -8.61 -11.46 1.83
C GLU A 108 -8.19 -11.13 3.27
N PHE A 109 -7.03 -10.48 3.43
CA PHE A 109 -6.54 -10.12 4.75
C PHE A 109 -7.44 -9.12 5.48
N ALA A 110 -8.03 -8.14 4.77
CA ALA A 110 -9.03 -7.26 5.35
C ALA A 110 -10.27 -8.03 5.83
N SER A 111 -10.75 -9.01 5.05
CA SER A 111 -11.86 -9.88 5.43
C SER A 111 -11.57 -10.60 6.75
N ASP A 112 -10.39 -11.21 6.87
CA ASP A 112 -9.95 -11.92 8.08
C ASP A 112 -9.89 -11.00 9.29
N LEU A 113 -9.33 -9.79 9.13
CA LEU A 113 -9.23 -8.80 10.19
C LEU A 113 -10.61 -8.31 10.63
N LEU A 114 -11.55 -8.09 9.69
CA LEU A 114 -12.93 -7.73 9.99
C LEU A 114 -13.64 -8.86 10.77
N ILE A 115 -13.50 -10.11 10.34
CA ILE A 115 -14.09 -11.26 11.05
C ILE A 115 -13.49 -11.39 12.46
N ASN A 116 -12.18 -11.23 12.61
CA ASN A 116 -11.49 -11.28 13.89
C ASN A 116 -12.00 -10.19 14.84
N VAL A 117 -12.15 -8.96 14.34
CA VAL A 117 -12.67 -7.86 15.16
C VAL A 117 -14.10 -8.14 15.61
N VAL A 118 -14.96 -8.69 14.74
CA VAL A 118 -16.33 -9.08 15.11
C VAL A 118 -16.35 -10.20 16.16
N ASN A 119 -15.50 -11.22 16.02
CA ASN A 119 -15.38 -12.30 17.00
C ASN A 119 -14.96 -11.77 18.38
N ARG A 120 -14.02 -10.82 18.42
CA ARG A 120 -13.57 -10.19 19.68
C ARG A 120 -14.68 -9.36 20.32
N THR A 121 -15.46 -8.63 19.53
CA THR A 121 -16.61 -7.85 20.05
C THR A 121 -17.71 -8.77 20.57
N GLU A 122 -17.97 -9.89 19.91
CA GLU A 122 -18.92 -10.90 20.37
C GLU A 122 -18.48 -11.55 21.70
N LEU A 123 -17.17 -11.82 21.85
CA LEU A 123 -16.60 -12.29 23.12
C LEU A 123 -16.77 -11.25 24.23
N LEU A 124 -16.46 -9.98 23.97
CA LEU A 124 -16.67 -8.89 24.94
C LEU A 124 -18.13 -8.83 25.40
N ARG A 125 -19.08 -8.90 24.45
CA ARG A 125 -20.52 -8.92 24.77
C ARG A 125 -20.84 -10.06 25.74
N THR A 126 -20.37 -11.26 25.44
CA THR A 126 -20.61 -12.45 26.28
C THR A 126 -20.05 -12.24 27.68
N GLN A 127 -18.82 -11.73 27.81
CA GLN A 127 -18.18 -11.44 29.10
C GLN A 127 -18.93 -10.38 29.92
N ILE A 128 -19.48 -9.35 29.26
CA ILE A 128 -20.32 -8.33 29.92
C ILE A 128 -21.61 -8.93 30.45
N GLU A 129 -22.28 -9.81 29.68
CA GLU A 129 -23.51 -10.46 30.12
C GLU A 129 -23.26 -11.48 31.26
N GLU A 130 -22.15 -12.20 31.22
CA GLU A 130 -21.70 -13.06 32.32
C GLU A 130 -21.42 -12.26 33.59
N ALA A 131 -20.71 -11.13 33.48
CA ALA A 131 -20.42 -10.25 34.62
C ALA A 131 -21.70 -9.72 35.29
N LYS A 132 -22.75 -9.44 34.52
CA LYS A 132 -24.06 -8.98 35.04
C LYS A 132 -24.86 -10.09 35.73
N THR A 133 -24.60 -11.35 35.42
CA THR A 133 -25.40 -12.48 35.91
C THR A 133 -24.76 -13.23 37.09
N GLN A 134 -23.59 -12.79 37.56
CA GLN A 134 -22.94 -13.35 38.75
C GLN A 134 -23.74 -13.03 40.05
N PRO A 135 -23.83 -13.98 41.00
CA PRO A 135 -24.67 -13.83 42.20
C PRO A 135 -24.21 -12.69 43.12
N TYR A 136 -25.20 -11.89 43.57
CA TYR A 136 -25.12 -10.64 44.36
C TYR A 136 -24.39 -10.70 45.71
N SER A 137 -23.88 -11.86 46.16
CA SER A 137 -23.29 -12.02 47.49
C SER A 137 -21.93 -11.32 47.67
N ALA A 138 -21.38 -10.74 46.61
CA ALA A 138 -20.28 -9.80 46.69
C ALA A 138 -20.57 -8.69 45.66
N ARG A 139 -20.23 -7.42 45.97
CA ARG A 139 -19.77 -6.44 44.97
C ARG A 139 -20.80 -5.60 44.18
N GLY A 140 -21.43 -4.63 44.83
CA GLY A 140 -22.12 -3.53 44.15
C GLY A 140 -21.20 -2.52 43.41
N ASN A 141 -19.91 -2.44 43.76
CA ASN A 141 -18.93 -1.53 43.11
C ASN A 141 -18.04 -2.21 42.04
N ASP A 142 -18.00 -3.53 42.01
CA ASP A 142 -16.94 -4.30 41.33
C ASP A 142 -17.40 -4.74 39.92
N THR A 143 -18.71 -4.84 39.66
CA THR A 143 -19.24 -5.13 38.32
C THR A 143 -19.00 -3.97 37.34
N SER A 144 -19.18 -2.71 37.77
CA SER A 144 -18.89 -1.55 36.91
C SER A 144 -17.40 -1.47 36.59
N GLN A 145 -16.54 -1.66 37.60
CA GLN A 145 -15.09 -1.67 37.42
C GLN A 145 -14.63 -2.81 36.50
N LEU A 146 -15.26 -3.98 36.59
CA LEU A 146 -15.00 -5.10 35.69
C LEU A 146 -15.41 -4.78 34.25
N VAL A 147 -16.59 -4.18 34.03
CA VAL A 147 -17.03 -3.76 32.68
C VAL A 147 -16.09 -2.72 32.10
N ASP A 148 -15.65 -1.74 32.89
CA ASP A 148 -14.68 -0.73 32.46
C ASP A 148 -13.33 -1.36 32.08
N PHE A 149 -12.84 -2.28 32.91
CA PHE A 149 -11.61 -3.03 32.63
C PHE A 149 -11.71 -3.86 31.34
N LEU A 150 -12.82 -4.58 31.15
CA LEU A 150 -13.08 -5.35 29.93
C LEU A 150 -13.12 -4.44 28.69
N GLY A 151 -13.76 -3.27 28.79
CA GLY A 151 -13.81 -2.28 27.73
C GLY A 151 -12.44 -1.72 27.36
N GLN A 152 -11.62 -1.36 28.35
CA GLN A 152 -10.25 -0.87 28.12
C GLN A 152 -9.38 -1.93 27.42
N LYS A 153 -9.36 -3.15 27.96
CA LYS A 153 -8.60 -4.27 27.38
C LYS A 153 -9.05 -4.57 25.96
N TYR A 154 -10.37 -4.59 25.71
CA TYR A 154 -10.90 -4.78 24.37
C TYR A 154 -10.43 -3.70 23.39
N ASN A 155 -10.44 -2.43 23.80
CA ASN A 155 -10.02 -1.33 22.93
C ASN A 155 -8.54 -1.46 22.54
N GLU A 156 -7.67 -1.82 23.47
CA GLU A 156 -6.25 -2.09 23.21
C GLU A 156 -6.06 -3.28 22.26
N ASP A 157 -6.76 -4.37 22.52
CA ASP A 157 -6.72 -5.60 21.73
C ASP A 157 -7.21 -5.36 20.29
N VAL A 158 -8.35 -4.69 20.12
CA VAL A 158 -8.95 -4.44 18.81
C VAL A 158 -8.16 -3.43 17.99
N LYS A 159 -7.63 -2.39 18.64
CA LYS A 159 -6.77 -1.40 17.98
C LYS A 159 -5.52 -2.07 17.41
N SER A 160 -4.82 -2.84 18.23
CA SER A 160 -3.55 -3.47 17.88
C SER A 160 -3.70 -4.67 16.94
N CYS A 161 -4.74 -5.50 17.13
CA CYS A 161 -4.94 -6.66 16.26
C CYS A 161 -5.35 -6.28 14.85
N CYS A 162 -6.20 -5.26 14.72
CA CYS A 162 -7.10 -5.21 13.58
C CYS A 162 -7.30 -3.79 13.02
N LEU A 163 -7.72 -2.82 13.83
CA LEU A 163 -8.12 -1.50 13.29
C LEU A 163 -6.96 -0.73 12.63
N GLN A 164 -5.75 -0.84 13.19
CA GLN A 164 -4.58 -0.20 12.58
C GLN A 164 -4.27 -0.82 11.20
N LYS A 165 -4.25 -2.15 11.11
CA LYS A 165 -4.01 -2.87 9.85
C LYS A 165 -5.10 -2.60 8.82
N LEU A 166 -6.37 -2.58 9.24
CA LEU A 166 -7.50 -2.24 8.37
C LEU A 166 -7.39 -0.82 7.79
N SER A 167 -6.95 0.16 8.58
CA SER A 167 -6.71 1.53 8.11
C SER A 167 -5.58 1.61 7.06
N GLN A 168 -4.53 0.79 7.24
CA GLN A 168 -3.44 0.71 6.26
C GLN A 168 -3.90 0.04 4.95
N ILE A 169 -4.71 -1.02 5.04
CA ILE A 169 -5.29 -1.68 3.88
C ILE A 169 -6.25 -0.74 3.12
N ASP A 170 -7.08 0.03 3.83
CA ASP A 170 -7.95 1.04 3.19
C ASP A 170 -7.14 1.98 2.30
N GLN A 171 -6.01 2.50 2.82
CA GLN A 171 -5.13 3.39 2.07
C GLN A 171 -4.49 2.70 0.86
N LEU A 172 -3.98 1.47 1.04
CA LEU A 172 -3.35 0.69 -0.02
C LEU A 172 -4.31 0.38 -1.18
N LEU A 173 -5.61 0.21 -0.89
CA LEU A 173 -6.64 -0.10 -1.88
C LEU A 173 -7.32 1.13 -2.51
N GLN A 174 -7.02 2.36 -2.06
CA GLN A 174 -7.68 3.59 -2.57
C GLN A 174 -7.55 3.78 -4.09
N ARG A 175 -6.47 3.29 -4.70
CA ARG A 175 -6.24 3.43 -6.15
C ARG A 175 -7.33 2.74 -6.97
N GLU A 176 -7.84 1.62 -6.47
CA GLU A 176 -8.94 0.83 -7.07
C GLU A 176 -10.19 0.92 -6.20
N ALA A 177 -10.45 2.08 -5.59
CA ALA A 177 -11.58 2.27 -4.68
C ALA A 177 -12.94 1.94 -5.33
N ALA A 178 -13.06 2.03 -6.65
CA ALA A 178 -14.26 1.64 -7.37
C ALA A 178 -14.50 0.12 -7.32
N GLN A 179 -13.43 -0.68 -7.48
CA GLN A 179 -13.49 -2.14 -7.46
C GLN A 179 -13.82 -2.67 -6.06
N TYR A 180 -13.22 -2.08 -5.02
CA TYR A 180 -13.36 -2.55 -3.63
C TYR A 180 -14.28 -1.67 -2.78
N ARG A 181 -15.19 -0.93 -3.41
CA ARG A 181 -15.98 0.13 -2.76
C ARG A 181 -16.70 -0.34 -1.49
N GLU A 182 -17.39 -1.48 -1.57
CA GLU A 182 -18.19 -1.99 -0.43
C GLU A 182 -17.32 -2.39 0.76
N LEU A 183 -16.18 -3.05 0.49
CA LEU A 183 -15.18 -3.39 1.51
C LEU A 183 -14.63 -2.13 2.17
N LEU A 184 -14.22 -1.12 1.39
CA LEU A 184 -13.68 0.13 1.93
C LEU A 184 -14.70 0.89 2.78
N ILE A 185 -15.97 0.92 2.36
CA ILE A 185 -17.05 1.47 3.18
C ILE A 185 -17.16 0.72 4.51
N LEU A 186 -17.13 -0.62 4.47
CA LEU A 186 -17.24 -1.43 5.67
C LEU A 186 -16.05 -1.23 6.62
N ILE A 187 -14.83 -1.16 6.09
CA ILE A 187 -13.62 -0.85 6.87
C ILE A 187 -13.80 0.48 7.61
N ARG A 188 -14.28 1.52 6.91
CA ARG A 188 -14.47 2.86 7.50
C ARG A 188 -15.62 2.91 8.51
N SER A 189 -16.65 2.09 8.32
CA SER A 189 -17.82 2.04 9.22
C SER A 189 -17.68 1.04 10.36
N ILE A 190 -16.59 0.26 10.42
CA ILE A 190 -16.48 -0.90 11.32
C ILE A 190 -16.76 -0.55 12.78
N ASN A 191 -16.28 0.58 13.29
CA ASN A 191 -16.54 0.98 14.68
C ASN A 191 -18.04 1.10 15.00
N SER A 192 -18.85 1.59 14.05
CA SER A 192 -20.30 1.66 14.23
C SER A 192 -20.94 0.27 14.18
N GLU A 193 -20.45 -0.59 13.29
CA GLU A 193 -20.93 -1.97 13.14
C GLU A 193 -20.66 -2.79 14.42
N LEU A 194 -19.50 -2.60 15.07
CA LEU A 194 -19.16 -3.23 16.34
C LEU A 194 -20.06 -2.74 17.49
N GLY A 195 -20.47 -1.47 17.46
CA GLY A 195 -21.51 -0.96 18.37
C GLY A 195 -22.82 -1.74 18.27
N ASN A 196 -23.21 -2.16 17.07
CA ASN A 196 -24.41 -2.97 16.86
C ASN A 196 -24.21 -4.43 17.32
N VAL A 197 -23.00 -4.99 17.19
CA VAL A 197 -22.66 -6.31 17.77
C VAL A 197 -22.90 -6.34 19.28
N ILE A 198 -22.52 -5.27 19.99
CA ILE A 198 -22.76 -5.15 21.43
C ILE A 198 -24.27 -5.02 21.75
N LYS A 199 -25.01 -4.21 20.98
CA LYS A 199 -26.42 -3.88 21.27
C LYS A 199 -27.40 -4.98 20.85
N GLU A 200 -27.22 -5.57 19.68
CA GLU A 200 -28.23 -6.40 19.01
C GLU A 200 -27.85 -7.89 19.00
N LYS A 201 -28.71 -8.74 19.58
CA LYS A 201 -28.45 -10.19 19.63
C LYS A 201 -28.46 -10.76 18.20
N GLY A 202 -27.42 -11.50 17.83
CA GLY A 202 -27.30 -12.14 16.52
C GLY A 202 -26.74 -11.24 15.41
N TYR A 203 -26.46 -9.96 15.68
CA TYR A 203 -25.89 -9.05 14.69
C TYR A 203 -24.50 -9.49 14.21
N ALA A 204 -23.68 -10.08 15.10
CA ALA A 204 -22.36 -10.62 14.75
C ALA A 204 -22.43 -11.59 13.55
N ASN A 205 -23.39 -12.52 13.55
CA ASN A 205 -23.56 -13.48 12.46
C ASN A 205 -24.02 -12.81 11.16
N LYS A 206 -24.90 -11.80 11.25
CA LYS A 206 -25.33 -11.01 10.09
C LYS A 206 -24.14 -10.28 9.47
N LEU A 207 -23.31 -9.65 10.30
CA LEU A 207 -22.13 -8.91 9.87
C LEU A 207 -21.07 -9.82 9.25
N LYS A 208 -20.77 -10.98 9.85
CA LYS A 208 -19.84 -11.97 9.28
C LYS A 208 -20.28 -12.44 7.89
N ARG A 209 -21.58 -12.70 7.68
CA ARG A 209 -22.12 -13.05 6.36
C ARG A 209 -21.98 -11.92 5.35
N ARG A 210 -22.19 -10.67 5.76
CA ARG A 210 -21.98 -9.50 4.90
C ARG A 210 -20.52 -9.36 4.50
N ILE A 211 -19.59 -9.55 5.45
CA ILE A 211 -18.14 -9.52 5.17
C ILE A 211 -17.80 -10.55 4.09
N LEU A 212 -18.21 -11.80 4.26
CA LEU A 212 -17.95 -12.88 3.30
C LEU A 212 -18.64 -12.70 1.94
N ALA A 213 -19.64 -11.82 1.83
CA ALA A 213 -20.36 -11.58 0.58
C ALA A 213 -19.71 -10.48 -0.27
N ILE A 214 -18.85 -9.64 0.33
CA ILE A 214 -18.22 -8.49 -0.34
C ILE A 214 -16.72 -8.66 -0.59
N THR A 215 -16.17 -9.80 -0.15
CA THR A 215 -14.77 -10.22 -0.33
C THR A 215 -14.73 -11.49 -1.13
#